data_AF-A0A3D2SRU0-F1
#
_entry.id   AF-A0A3D2SRU0-F1
#
_cell.length_a   1.000
_cell.length_b   1.000
_cell.length_c   1.000
_cell.angle_alpha   90.00
_cell.angle_beta   90.00
_cell.angle_gamma   90.00
#
_symmetry.space_group_name_H-M   'P 1'
#
loop_
_entity.id
_entity.type
_entity.pdbx_description
1 polymer ?
#
loop_
_entity_poly.entity_id
_entity_poly.type
_entity_poly.pdbx_seq_one_letter_code
_entity_poly.pdbx_strand_id
1 'polypeptide(L)'
;GACRHCAKPISIRYPITEVVTALLMWLIYFNLGFSFLGLSLMILLPFMMASSLIDLEFLILPDDFTILLGVFGFANLVHQQFFSGFVLDPVHGFLMTLLCSVVYGGIGWALQFGFEKITGKEGLGWGDIKIFAVAGLW
;
A
#
# COMPACT_ATOMS: atom_id res chain seq x y z
N GLY A 1 23.54 18.02 1.93
CA GLY A 1 23.04 18.47 3.24
C GLY A 1 23.51 17.50 4.29
N ALA A 2 23.94 17.98 5.46
CA ALA A 2 24.28 17.12 6.59
C ALA A 2 23.08 17.03 7.54
N CYS A 3 22.91 15.88 8.18
CA CYS A 3 21.93 15.67 9.25
C CYS A 3 22.12 16.72 10.36
N ARG A 4 21.06 17.46 10.73
CA ARG A 4 21.14 18.51 11.78
C ARG A 4 21.59 17.99 13.14
N HIS A 5 21.26 16.72 13.44
CA HIS A 5 21.54 16.12 14.74
C HIS A 5 22.88 15.36 14.79
N CYS A 6 23.36 14.90 13.62
CA CYS A 6 24.42 13.91 13.55
C CYS A 6 25.55 14.25 12.58
N ALA A 7 25.45 15.38 11.86
CA ALA A 7 26.42 15.95 10.92
C ALA A 7 26.92 15.02 9.80
N LYS A 8 26.41 13.78 9.71
CA LYS A 8 26.71 12.86 8.64
C LYS A 8 26.14 13.36 7.31
N PRO A 9 26.83 13.12 6.18
CA PRO A 9 26.29 13.42 4.86
C PRO A 9 24.99 12.64 4.65
N ILE A 10 23.92 13.35 4.30
CA ILE A 10 22.66 12.72 3.92
C ILE A 10 22.89 11.97 2.61
N SER A 11 22.61 10.67 2.60
CA SER A 11 22.67 9.85 1.39
C SER A 11 21.80 10.49 0.31
N ILE A 12 22.30 10.55 -0.93
CA ILE A 12 21.59 11.15 -2.07
C ILE A 12 20.24 10.45 -2.36
N ARG A 13 20.05 9.23 -1.83
CA ARG A 13 18.79 8.49 -1.88
C ARG A 13 17.64 9.27 -1.23
N TYR A 14 17.87 9.92 -0.09
CA TYR A 14 16.83 10.68 0.63
C TYR A 14 16.24 11.86 -0.16
N PRO A 15 17.07 12.79 -0.69
CA PRO A 15 16.52 13.88 -1.50
C PRO A 15 15.87 13.39 -2.80
N ILE A 16 16.36 12.29 -3.40
CA ILE A 16 15.70 11.69 -4.56
C ILE A 16 14.31 11.15 -4.17
N THR A 17 14.21 10.41 -3.06
CA THR A 17 12.92 9.87 -2.61
C THR A 17 11.93 10.98 -2.27
N GLU A 18 12.37 12.05 -1.60
CA GLU A 18 11.51 13.21 -1.29
C GLU A 18 11.00 13.90 -2.55
N VAL A 19 11.87 14.14 -3.54
CA VAL A 19 11.48 14.76 -4.81
C VAL A 19 10.50 13.87 -5.58
N VAL A 20 10.76 12.57 -5.65
CA VAL A 20 9.86 11.61 -6.33
C VAL A 20 8.50 11.56 -5.64
N THR A 21 8.46 11.44 -4.30
CA THR A 21 7.21 11.44 -3.54
C THR A 21 6.44 12.76 -3.72
N ALA A 22 7.13 13.90 -3.69
CA ALA A 22 6.50 15.20 -3.91
C ALA A 22 5.93 15.35 -5.33
N LEU A 23 6.65 14.90 -6.36
CA LEU A 23 6.17 14.93 -7.74
C LEU A 23 4.93 14.04 -7.93
N LEU A 24 4.93 12.85 -7.34
CA LEU A 24 3.79 11.94 -7.41
C LEU A 24 2.57 12.51 -6.67
N MET A 25 2.75 13.09 -5.48
CA MET A 25 1.68 13.80 -4.77
C MET A 25 1.13 14.98 -5.57
N TRP A 26 2.01 15.76 -6.21
CA TRP A 26 1.60 16.86 -7.06
C TRP A 26 0.79 16.36 -8.27
N LEU A 27 1.17 15.24 -8.87
CA LEU A 27 0.43 14.62 -9.96
C LEU A 27 -0.95 14.11 -9.51
N ILE A 28 -1.06 13.52 -8.33
CA ILE A 28 -2.36 13.14 -7.73
C ILE A 28 -3.23 14.39 -7.53
N TYR A 29 -2.66 15.46 -6.96
CA TYR A 29 -3.38 16.72 -6.76
C TYR A 29 -3.88 17.31 -8.08
N PHE A 30 -3.05 17.31 -9.12
CA PHE A 30 -3.39 17.91 -10.40
C PHE A 30 -4.54 17.16 -11.12
N ASN A 31 -4.60 15.83 -10.98
CA ASN A 31 -5.63 15.01 -11.63
C ASN A 31 -6.93 14.92 -10.82
N LEU A 32 -6.84 14.85 -9.48
CA LEU A 32 -7.96 14.50 -8.60
C LEU A 32 -8.39 15.65 -7.67
N GLY A 33 -7.59 16.72 -7.57
CA GLY A 33 -7.84 17.84 -6.68
C GLY A 33 -7.98 17.44 -5.21
N PHE A 34 -8.70 18.26 -4.44
CA PHE A 34 -9.11 17.97 -3.06
C PHE A 34 -10.36 17.08 -3.00
N SER A 35 -10.39 16.00 -3.77
CA SER A 35 -11.39 14.95 -3.61
C SER A 35 -10.98 13.97 -2.51
N PHE A 36 -11.95 13.24 -1.93
CA PHE A 36 -11.65 12.20 -0.94
C PHE A 36 -10.74 11.11 -1.52
N LEU A 37 -10.92 10.77 -2.80
CA LEU A 37 -10.05 9.84 -3.53
C LEU A 37 -8.62 10.40 -3.69
N GLY A 38 -8.48 11.68 -4.02
CA GLY A 38 -7.18 12.36 -4.07
C GLY A 38 -6.46 12.33 -2.73
N LEU A 39 -7.17 12.65 -1.64
CA LEU A 39 -6.63 12.61 -0.28
C LEU A 39 -6.21 11.19 0.13
N SER A 40 -7.02 10.17 -0.17
CA SER A 40 -6.67 8.79 0.16
C SER A 40 -5.44 8.30 -0.58
N LEU A 41 -5.27 8.69 -1.86
CA LEU A 41 -4.08 8.35 -2.63
C LEU A 41 -2.84 9.12 -2.15
N MET A 42 -2.99 10.38 -1.72
CA MET A 42 -1.91 11.13 -1.07
C MET A 42 -1.47 10.51 0.25
N ILE A 43 -2.37 9.84 0.98
CA ILE A 43 -2.01 9.06 2.17
C ILE A 43 -1.33 7.75 1.74
N LEU A 44 -1.92 6.99 0.81
CA LEU A 44 -1.41 5.69 0.35
C LEU A 44 0.03 5.76 -0.20
N LEU A 45 0.29 6.75 -1.05
CA LEU A 45 1.54 6.85 -1.81
C LEU A 45 2.82 6.88 -0.95
N PRO A 46 2.96 7.73 0.08
CA PRO A 46 4.14 7.73 0.93
C PRO A 46 4.28 6.44 1.76
N PHE A 47 3.18 5.81 2.19
CA PHE A 47 3.25 4.51 2.88
C PHE A 47 3.77 3.41 1.95
N MET A 48 3.26 3.33 0.71
CA MET A 48 3.74 2.38 -0.29
C MET A 48 5.21 2.63 -0.64
N MET A 49 5.59 3.89 -0.86
CA MET A 49 6.97 4.26 -1.16
C MET A 49 7.91 3.87 -0.01
N ALA A 50 7.52 4.17 1.24
CA ALA A 50 8.30 3.78 2.42
C ALA A 50 8.40 2.26 2.55
N SER A 51 7.30 1.52 2.38
CA SER A 51 7.33 0.06 2.44
C SER A 51 8.24 -0.57 1.39
N SER A 52 8.24 -0.06 0.15
CA SER A 52 9.11 -0.57 -0.91
C SER A 52 10.60 -0.28 -0.65
N LEU A 53 10.91 0.86 -0.04
CA LEU A 53 12.29 1.19 0.33
C LEU A 53 12.80 0.33 1.49
N ILE A 54 11.95 0.10 2.49
CA ILE A 54 12.27 -0.78 3.63
C ILE A 54 12.45 -2.22 3.15
N ASP A 55 11.56 -2.69 2.28
CA ASP A 55 11.65 -4.03 1.69
C ASP A 55 12.96 -4.21 0.90
N LEU A 56 13.36 -3.23 0.08
CA LEU A 56 14.60 -3.29 -0.69
C LEU A 56 15.86 -3.33 0.17
N GLU A 57 15.84 -2.68 1.35
CA GLU A 57 17.02 -2.57 2.22
C GLU A 57 17.10 -3.71 3.25
N PHE A 58 15.97 -4.11 3.83
CA PHE A 58 15.93 -5.05 4.95
C PHE A 58 15.27 -6.38 4.60
N LEU A 59 14.61 -6.51 3.45
CA LEU A 59 13.82 -7.69 3.05
C LEU A 59 12.82 -8.11 4.13
N ILE A 60 12.33 -7.13 4.89
CA ILE A 60 11.37 -7.31 5.97
C ILE A 60 10.29 -6.27 5.76
N LEU A 61 9.05 -6.74 5.78
CA LEU A 61 7.90 -5.88 5.72
C LEU A 61 7.32 -5.65 7.13
N PRO A 62 7.30 -4.40 7.63
CA PRO A 62 6.74 -4.11 8.95
C PRO A 62 5.22 -4.35 8.98
N ASP A 63 4.77 -5.20 9.91
CA ASP A 63 3.35 -5.49 10.08
C ASP A 63 2.52 -4.23 10.37
N ASP A 64 3.07 -3.28 11.13
CA ASP A 64 2.40 -2.01 11.47
C ASP A 64 2.05 -1.18 10.23
N PHE A 65 2.92 -1.17 9.21
CA PHE A 65 2.68 -0.45 7.96
C PHE A 65 1.55 -1.12 7.17
N THR A 66 1.56 -2.45 7.09
CA THR A 66 0.53 -3.23 6.38
C THR A 66 -0.84 -3.07 7.03
N ILE A 67 -0.90 -3.10 8.36
CA ILE A 67 -2.14 -2.90 9.11
C ILE A 67 -2.68 -1.48 8.89
N LEU A 68 -1.83 -0.45 8.97
CA LEU A 68 -2.24 0.93 8.71
C LEU A 68 -2.81 1.10 7.30
N LEU A 69 -2.15 0.53 6.29
CA LEU A 69 -2.62 0.54 4.90
C LEU A 69 -3.98 -0.17 4.75
N GLY A 70 -4.18 -1.29 5.46
CA GLY A 70 -5.45 -2.01 5.49
C GLY A 70 -6.58 -1.18 6.12
N VAL A 71 -6.30 -0.50 7.23
CA VAL A 71 -7.28 0.37 7.92
C VAL A 71 -7.67 1.54 7.02
N PHE A 72 -6.69 2.21 6.39
CA PHE A 72 -6.98 3.30 5.47
C PHE A 72 -7.72 2.84 4.21
N GLY A 73 -7.38 1.67 3.66
CA GLY A 73 -8.10 1.09 2.52
C GLY A 73 -9.54 0.75 2.87
N PHE A 74 -9.78 0.13 4.03
CA PHE A 74 -11.12 -0.17 4.51
C PHE A 74 -11.94 1.11 4.76
N ALA A 75 -11.35 2.13 5.39
CA ALA A 75 -12.00 3.42 5.58
C ALA A 75 -12.35 4.08 4.24
N ASN A 76 -11.46 3.98 3.24
CA ASN A 76 -11.73 4.47 1.90
C ASN A 76 -12.88 3.72 1.23
N LEU A 77 -12.88 2.39 1.31
CA LEU A 77 -13.95 1.54 0.80
C LEU A 77 -15.32 1.94 1.38
N VAL A 78 -15.41 2.09 2.70
CA VAL A 78 -16.66 2.52 3.36
C VAL A 78 -17.09 3.90 2.86
N HIS A 79 -16.17 4.85 2.75
CA HIS A 79 -16.49 6.19 2.25
C HIS A 79 -16.98 6.15 0.79
N GLN A 80 -16.28 5.42 -0.08
CA GLN A 80 -16.66 5.32 -1.49
C GLN A 80 -18.03 4.68 -1.67
N GLN A 81 -18.32 3.57 -1.00
CA GLN A 81 -19.58 2.87 -1.21
C GLN A 81 -20.78 3.62 -0.61
N PHE A 82 -20.64 4.16 0.61
CA PHE A 82 -21.80 4.68 1.37
C PHE A 82 -21.95 6.20 1.34
N PHE A 83 -20.89 6.97 1.07
CA PHE A 83 -20.91 8.44 1.20
C PHE A 83 -20.65 9.18 -0.11
N SER A 84 -19.96 8.56 -1.07
CA SER A 84 -19.61 9.24 -2.33
C SER A 84 -20.78 9.35 -3.33
N GLY A 85 -21.88 8.61 -3.10
CA GLY A 85 -23.07 8.61 -3.98
C GLY A 85 -22.82 8.06 -5.39
N PHE A 86 -21.63 7.50 -5.66
CA PHE A 86 -21.19 7.06 -6.98
C PHE A 86 -21.73 5.68 -7.38
N VAL A 87 -22.22 4.90 -6.42
CA VAL A 87 -22.58 3.49 -6.62
C VAL A 87 -24.10 3.31 -6.51
N LEU A 88 -24.71 2.77 -7.57
CA LEU A 88 -26.13 2.45 -7.61
C LEU A 88 -26.52 1.38 -6.59
N ASP A 89 -25.58 0.49 -6.25
CA ASP A 89 -25.71 -0.55 -5.23
C ASP A 89 -24.46 -0.63 -4.33
N PRO A 90 -24.42 0.16 -3.23
CA PRO A 90 -23.30 0.21 -2.30
C PRO A 90 -22.91 -1.14 -1.69
N VAL A 91 -23.88 -2.03 -1.48
CA VAL A 91 -23.66 -3.32 -0.83
C VAL A 91 -22.91 -4.26 -1.78
N HIS A 92 -23.30 -4.28 -3.05
CA HIS A 92 -22.59 -5.08 -4.05
C HIS A 92 -21.15 -4.61 -4.25
N GLY A 93 -20.92 -3.29 -4.37
CA GLY A 93 -19.57 -2.76 -4.52
C GLY A 93 -18.68 -3.07 -3.31
N PHE A 94 -19.21 -2.93 -2.09
CA PHE A 94 -18.52 -3.31 -0.86
C PHE A 94 -18.13 -4.79 -0.82
N LEU A 95 -19.07 -5.69 -1.14
CA LEU A 95 -18.83 -7.13 -1.17
C LEU A 95 -17.82 -7.53 -2.25
N MET A 96 -17.85 -6.89 -3.42
CA MET A 96 -16.91 -7.15 -4.50
C MET A 96 -15.48 -6.76 -4.11
N THR A 97 -15.27 -5.61 -3.48
CA THR A 97 -13.93 -5.23 -3.01
C THR A 97 -13.42 -6.17 -1.91
N LEU A 98 -14.28 -6.60 -0.99
CA LEU A 98 -13.89 -7.62 0.00
C LEU A 98 -13.52 -8.95 -0.66
N LEU A 99 -14.27 -9.38 -1.68
CA LEU A 99 -13.92 -10.55 -2.48
C LEU A 99 -12.58 -10.39 -3.18
N CYS A 100 -12.29 -9.21 -3.75
CA CYS A 100 -10.97 -8.92 -4.32
C CYS A 100 -9.86 -9.07 -3.27
N SER A 101 -10.03 -8.51 -2.07
CA SER A 101 -9.06 -8.67 -0.98
C SER A 101 -8.80 -10.14 -0.64
N VAL A 102 -9.86 -10.95 -0.52
CA VAL A 102 -9.73 -12.39 -0.25
C VAL A 102 -9.03 -13.12 -1.40
N VAL A 103 -9.38 -12.80 -2.65
CA VAL A 103 -8.79 -13.43 -3.83
C VAL A 103 -7.31 -13.09 -3.96
N TYR A 104 -6.92 -11.82 -3.82
CA TYR A 104 -5.51 -11.45 -3.87
C TYR A 104 -4.70 -12.07 -2.72
N GLY A 105 -5.23 -12.07 -1.50
CA GLY A 105 -4.59 -12.78 -0.37
C GLY A 105 -4.47 -14.29 -0.63
N GLY A 106 -5.50 -14.89 -1.22
CA GLY A 106 -5.49 -16.30 -1.63
C GLY A 106 -4.47 -16.62 -2.71
N ILE A 107 -4.27 -15.71 -3.68
CA ILE A 107 -3.21 -15.84 -4.70
C ILE A 107 -1.83 -15.79 -4.03
N GLY A 108 -1.58 -14.84 -3.12
CA GLY A 108 -0.33 -14.75 -2.38
C GLY A 108 -0.04 -16.03 -1.58
N TRP A 109 -1.06 -16.57 -0.90
CA TRP A 109 -0.95 -17.83 -0.18
C TRP A 109 -0.72 -19.03 -1.11
N ALA A 110 -1.42 -19.10 -2.23
CA ALA A 110 -1.25 -20.17 -3.21
C ALA A 110 0.15 -20.15 -3.85
N LEU A 111 0.70 -18.97 -4.11
CA LEU A 111 2.07 -18.79 -4.58
C LEU A 111 3.08 -19.28 -3.53
N GLN A 112 2.90 -18.87 -2.27
CA GLN A 112 3.76 -19.32 -1.17
C GLN A 112 3.73 -20.85 -1.04
N PHE A 113 2.54 -21.43 -0.93
CA PHE A 113 2.36 -22.85 -0.74
C PHE A 113 2.87 -23.67 -1.94
N GLY A 114 2.60 -23.19 -3.16
CA GLY A 114 3.09 -23.82 -4.39
C GLY A 114 4.61 -23.79 -4.48
N PHE A 115 5.23 -22.66 -4.15
CA PHE A 115 6.68 -22.51 -4.18
C PHE A 115 7.36 -23.38 -3.12
N GLU A 116 6.84 -23.38 -1.90
CA GLU A 116 7.36 -24.20 -0.79
C GLU A 116 7.29 -25.69 -1.13
N LYS A 117 6.18 -26.15 -1.71
CA LYS A 117 6.02 -27.55 -2.10
C LYS A 117 6.97 -27.99 -3.22
N ILE A 118 7.32 -27.09 -4.14
CA ILE A 118 8.22 -27.39 -5.27
C ILE A 118 9.69 -27.30 -4.85
N THR A 119 10.06 -26.30 -4.06
CA THR A 119 11.47 -26.00 -3.75
C THR A 119 11.91 -26.45 -2.37
N GLY A 120 10.98 -26.79 -1.48
CA GLY A 120 11.25 -27.11 -0.08
C GLY A 120 11.77 -25.93 0.74
N LYS A 121 11.65 -24.70 0.21
CA LYS A 121 12.10 -23.46 0.84
C LYS A 121 10.94 -22.48 0.94
N GLU A 122 10.92 -21.70 2.00
CA GLU A 122 10.01 -20.54 2.09
C GLU A 122 10.35 -19.56 0.96
N GLY A 123 9.36 -19.24 0.13
CA GLY A 123 9.55 -18.35 -1.03
C GLY A 123 9.21 -16.90 -0.70
N LEU A 124 7.95 -16.70 -0.35
CA LEU A 124 7.31 -15.44 -0.02
C LEU A 124 7.15 -15.33 1.51
N GLY A 125 7.39 -14.17 2.09
CA GLY A 125 7.15 -13.97 3.52
C GLY A 125 5.66 -13.99 3.84
N TRP A 126 5.29 -14.41 5.06
CA TRP A 126 3.91 -14.26 5.54
C TRP A 126 3.45 -12.79 5.56
N GLY A 127 4.38 -11.84 5.67
CA GLY A 127 4.10 -10.40 5.55
C GLY A 127 3.60 -10.00 4.16
N ASP A 128 4.15 -10.59 3.10
CA ASP A 128 3.82 -10.23 1.71
C ASP A 128 2.39 -10.65 1.38
N ILE A 129 1.96 -11.84 1.84
CA ILE A 129 0.57 -12.32 1.70
C ILE A 129 -0.41 -11.30 2.29
N LYS A 130 -0.05 -10.64 3.40
CA LYS A 130 -0.88 -9.59 4.00
C LYS A 130 -0.97 -8.36 3.10
N ILE A 131 0.14 -7.94 2.45
CA ILE A 131 0.07 -6.85 1.46
C ILE A 131 -0.82 -7.22 0.28
N PHE A 132 -0.75 -8.45 -0.22
CA PHE A 132 -1.64 -8.89 -1.31
C PHE A 132 -3.11 -8.74 -0.90
N ALA A 133 -3.47 -9.13 0.32
CA ALA A 133 -4.83 -8.93 0.83
C ALA A 133 -5.20 -7.45 0.96
N VAL A 134 -4.32 -6.63 1.53
CA VAL A 134 -4.53 -5.18 1.70
C VAL A 134 -4.63 -4.47 0.36
N ALA A 135 -3.84 -4.84 -0.63
CA ALA A 135 -3.89 -4.28 -1.98
C ALA A 135 -5.26 -4.47 -2.63
N GLY A 136 -5.97 -5.57 -2.31
CA GLY A 136 -7.33 -5.77 -2.78
C GLY A 136 -8.41 -4.92 -2.10
N LEU A 137 -8.08 -4.19 -1.03
CA LEU A 137 -8.99 -3.23 -0.37
C LEU A 137 -8.95 -1.83 -1.01
N TRP A 138 -7.97 -1.57 -1.86
CA TRP A 138 -7.74 -0.30 -2.55
C TRP A 138 -8.19 -0.39 -4.00
#